data_AF-A0A176RV47-F1
#
_entry.id   AF-A0A176RV47-F1
#
_cell.length_a   1.000
_cell.length_b   1.000
_cell.length_c   1.000
_cell.angle_alpha   90.00
_cell.angle_beta   90.00
_cell.angle_gamma   90.00
#
_symmetry.space_group_name_H-M   'P 1'
#
loop_
_entity.id
_entity.type
_entity.pdbx_description
1 polymer ?
#
loop_
_entity_poly.entity_id
_entity_poly.type
_entity_poly.pdbx_seq_one_letter_code
_entity_poly.pdbx_strand_id
1 'polypeptide(L)'
;MRGNSDTAYQYIDGEKVIMLRVKKDSLTLQYQSYYFEGELFSGAAYALLDGVIQEVSEFKNGKAIGEFCDNYFRGTEVLSIIDDSELEGERYEDEEPFLYRQQRFYGLAYTFDGDFCVGGALYDDGCVLKEVSWYKSGKIGFYESYVDGIGEYGTWYDCGGRKSIKLTEQSSFRLEADFTEEEKLSRLSIYGNYFDRALALKNKIAFPFIEQKLDVKRYDMAEGLYLSGDGVDDLLFENLISAKGFQGVCKLHVYNTSLTSKSITGLMGKGNLKEFIIEDDKHDFSGAAKEFKASCPGCYIELNREELEY
;
A
#
# COMPACT_ATOMS: atom_id res chain seq x y z
N MET A 1 -12.27 16.05 12.63
CA MET A 1 -12.35 15.35 11.33
C MET A 1 -11.12 15.74 10.53
N ARG A 2 -10.05 14.95 10.62
CA ARG A 2 -8.90 15.02 9.70
C ARG A 2 -9.18 14.00 8.60
N GLY A 3 -9.03 14.44 7.35
CA GLY A 3 -9.41 13.70 6.15
C GLY A 3 -8.66 12.38 5.99
N ASN A 4 -9.20 11.57 5.07
CA ASN A 4 -8.69 10.28 4.62
C ASN A 4 -7.16 10.25 4.55
N SER A 5 -6.59 9.14 5.01
CA SER A 5 -5.17 8.81 4.94
C SER A 5 -4.65 8.99 3.53
N ASP A 6 -4.04 10.15 3.28
CA ASP A 6 -2.91 10.45 2.42
C ASP A 6 -2.03 9.24 2.03
N THR A 7 -2.25 8.66 0.85
CA THR A 7 -1.65 7.36 0.51
C THR A 7 -0.44 7.41 -0.42
N ALA A 8 -0.30 8.40 -1.32
CA ALA A 8 0.66 8.32 -2.44
C ALA A 8 1.62 9.52 -2.60
N TYR A 9 1.74 10.34 -1.56
CA TYR A 9 2.45 11.61 -1.65
C TYR A 9 3.51 11.73 -0.57
N GLN A 10 4.62 12.37 -0.93
CA GLN A 10 5.56 12.85 0.06
C GLN A 10 5.01 14.14 0.66
N TYR A 11 5.20 14.31 1.97
CA TYR A 11 4.86 15.55 2.67
C TYR A 11 6.13 16.32 2.94
N ILE A 12 6.20 17.55 2.44
CA ILE A 12 7.24 18.53 2.77
C ILE A 12 6.50 19.71 3.43
N ASP A 13 6.85 20.02 4.68
CA ASP A 13 6.19 21.05 5.51
C ASP A 13 4.65 20.92 5.63
N GLY A 14 4.13 19.70 5.50
CA GLY A 14 2.70 19.41 5.57
C GLY A 14 1.94 19.60 4.25
N GLU A 15 2.62 19.94 3.16
CA GLU A 15 2.05 19.98 1.82
C GLU A 15 2.30 18.69 1.05
N LYS A 16 1.30 18.29 0.27
CA LYS A 16 1.28 17.12 -0.58
C LYS A 16 2.11 17.38 -1.84
N VAL A 17 3.26 16.74 -1.97
CA VAL A 17 4.20 16.98 -3.08
C VAL A 17 4.32 15.72 -3.95
N ILE A 18 4.06 15.91 -5.25
CA ILE A 18 4.51 14.98 -6.30
C ILE A 18 5.97 15.33 -6.56
N MET A 19 6.86 14.35 -6.44
CA MET A 19 8.30 14.58 -6.55
C MET A 19 8.81 13.88 -7.80
N LEU A 20 9.00 14.64 -8.88
CA LEU A 20 9.65 14.10 -10.08
C LEU A 20 11.13 13.85 -9.77
N ARG A 21 11.68 12.72 -10.21
CA ARG A 21 13.07 12.33 -9.95
C ARG A 21 13.78 12.07 -11.27
N VAL A 22 14.86 12.81 -11.55
CA VAL A 22 15.58 12.70 -12.83
C VAL A 22 17.10 12.75 -12.66
N LYS A 23 17.85 12.30 -13.66
CA LYS A 23 19.29 12.58 -13.76
C LYS A 23 19.51 14.09 -13.91
N LYS A 24 20.49 14.67 -13.22
CA LYS A 24 20.79 16.11 -13.27
C LYS A 24 21.20 16.56 -14.67
N ASP A 25 21.84 15.69 -15.43
CA ASP A 25 22.27 15.95 -16.82
C ASP A 25 21.11 16.02 -17.82
N SER A 26 19.90 15.58 -17.44
CA SER A 26 18.69 15.78 -18.27
C SER A 26 18.11 17.19 -18.12
N LEU A 27 18.60 17.98 -17.15
CA LEU A 27 18.15 19.34 -16.93
C LEU A 27 18.90 20.33 -17.82
N THR A 28 18.18 21.28 -18.41
CA THR A 28 18.76 22.38 -19.18
C THR A 28 18.81 23.65 -18.34
N LEU A 29 19.99 24.28 -18.22
CA LEU A 29 20.14 25.58 -17.56
C LEU A 29 19.90 26.73 -18.55
N GLN A 30 18.86 27.53 -18.32
CA GLN A 30 18.55 28.73 -19.11
C GLN A 30 18.28 29.91 -18.18
N TYR A 31 18.94 31.05 -18.41
CA TYR A 31 18.76 32.28 -17.61
C TYR A 31 18.76 32.02 -16.09
N GLN A 32 19.69 31.17 -15.62
CA GLN A 32 19.84 30.75 -14.21
C GLN A 32 18.71 29.88 -13.63
N SER A 33 17.83 29.34 -14.47
CA SER A 33 16.79 28.41 -14.05
C SER A 33 16.96 27.07 -14.77
N TYR A 34 16.69 25.98 -14.05
CA TYR A 34 16.73 24.63 -14.58
C TYR A 34 15.37 24.23 -15.14
N TYR A 35 15.41 23.60 -16.31
CA TYR A 35 14.24 23.12 -17.03
C TYR A 35 14.36 21.62 -17.31
N PHE A 36 13.24 20.92 -17.26
CA PHE A 36 13.11 19.53 -17.72
C PHE A 36 11.99 19.49 -18.77
N GLU A 37 12.26 18.90 -19.93
CA GLU A 37 11.31 18.82 -21.06
C GLU A 37 10.66 20.18 -21.44
N GLY A 38 11.38 21.29 -21.23
CA GLY A 38 10.92 22.65 -21.55
C GLY A 38 10.13 23.36 -20.44
N GLU A 39 9.85 22.71 -19.30
CA GLU A 39 9.16 23.29 -18.15
C GLU A 39 10.10 23.56 -16.98
N LEU A 40 9.76 24.54 -16.12
CA LEU A 40 10.54 24.83 -14.92
C LEU A 40 10.55 23.62 -13.99
N PHE A 41 11.75 23.10 -13.70
CA PHE A 41 11.88 21.86 -12.96
C PHE A 41 11.57 22.04 -11.46
N SER A 42 10.72 21.18 -10.93
CA SER A 42 10.53 20.99 -9.48
C SER A 42 10.56 19.49 -9.19
N GLY A 43 11.46 19.05 -8.32
CA GLY A 43 11.79 17.64 -8.22
C GLY A 43 13.12 17.39 -7.52
N ALA A 44 13.58 16.15 -7.56
CA ALA A 44 14.93 15.75 -7.15
C ALA A 44 15.78 15.44 -8.39
N ALA A 45 17.02 15.93 -8.42
CA ALA A 45 17.96 15.66 -9.49
C ALA A 45 19.23 14.96 -8.97
N TYR A 46 19.62 13.89 -9.64
CA TYR A 46 20.73 13.02 -9.24
C TYR A 46 21.95 13.32 -10.12
N ALA A 47 23.07 13.71 -9.52
CA ALA A 47 24.34 13.88 -10.23
C ALA A 47 25.14 12.57 -10.15
N LEU A 48 25.36 11.94 -11.31
CA LEU A 48 26.09 10.67 -11.40
C LEU A 48 27.49 10.90 -11.94
N LEU A 49 28.47 10.18 -11.39
CA LEU A 49 29.82 10.07 -11.91
C LEU A 49 30.28 8.62 -11.80
N ASP A 50 30.54 7.99 -12.95
CA ASP A 50 30.96 6.58 -13.04
C ASP A 50 30.06 5.64 -12.22
N GLY A 51 28.74 5.78 -12.39
CA GLY A 51 27.73 4.97 -11.71
C GLY A 51 27.51 5.31 -10.22
N VAL A 52 28.31 6.20 -9.64
CA VAL A 52 28.15 6.66 -8.25
C VAL A 52 27.35 7.96 -8.23
N ILE A 53 26.34 8.04 -7.36
CA ILE A 53 25.58 9.26 -7.13
C ILE A 53 26.37 10.15 -6.18
N GLN A 54 26.87 11.27 -6.69
CA GLN A 54 27.70 12.23 -5.94
C GLN A 54 26.88 13.24 -5.16
N GLU A 55 25.69 13.57 -5.68
CA GLU A 55 24.82 14.62 -5.14
C GLU A 55 23.37 14.31 -5.53
N VAL A 56 22.44 14.52 -4.60
CA VAL A 56 21.01 14.59 -4.91
C VAL A 56 20.51 15.94 -4.44
N SER A 57 20.08 16.80 -5.36
CA SER A 57 19.59 18.14 -5.01
C SER A 57 18.08 18.25 -5.23
N GLU A 58 17.40 18.93 -4.31
CA GLU A 58 15.99 19.31 -4.46
C GLU A 58 15.88 20.62 -5.24
N PHE A 59 14.93 20.68 -6.16
CA PHE A 59 14.63 21.84 -6.98
C PHE A 59 13.19 22.29 -6.79
N LYS A 60 12.98 23.61 -6.79
CA LYS A 60 11.66 24.25 -6.79
C LYS A 60 11.66 25.40 -7.79
N ASN A 61 10.74 25.36 -8.76
CA ASN A 61 10.59 26.35 -9.82
C ASN A 61 11.92 26.68 -10.53
N GLY A 62 12.67 25.64 -10.91
CA GLY A 62 13.94 25.73 -11.63
C GLY A 62 15.13 26.16 -10.78
N LYS A 63 15.01 26.25 -9.45
CA LYS A 63 16.12 26.60 -8.56
C LYS A 63 16.42 25.47 -7.59
N ALA A 64 17.70 25.14 -7.43
CA ALA A 64 18.13 24.24 -6.36
C ALA A 64 17.87 24.90 -5.00
N ILE A 65 17.21 24.18 -4.09
CA ILE A 65 16.86 24.67 -2.75
C ILE A 65 17.62 23.97 -1.63
N GLY A 66 18.32 22.87 -1.94
CA GLY A 66 19.15 22.15 -0.99
C GLY A 66 19.44 20.72 -1.42
N GLU A 67 20.01 19.96 -0.50
CA GLU A 67 20.18 18.51 -0.63
C GLU A 67 18.82 17.82 -0.44
N PHE A 68 18.55 16.84 -1.30
CA PHE A 68 17.35 16.02 -1.20
C PHE A 68 17.66 14.72 -0.47
N CYS A 69 16.79 14.34 0.46
CA CYS A 69 16.85 13.05 1.12
C CYS A 69 15.47 12.38 1.03
N ASP A 70 15.41 11.23 0.37
CA ASP A 70 14.18 10.45 0.26
C ASP A 70 13.65 10.06 1.65
N ASN A 71 12.42 10.45 1.93
CA ASN A 71 11.76 10.17 3.20
C ASN A 71 11.74 8.68 3.57
N TYR A 72 11.77 7.80 2.56
CA TYR A 72 11.73 6.35 2.75
C TYR A 72 13.04 5.79 3.32
N PHE A 73 14.16 6.49 3.13
CA PHE A 73 15.50 6.05 3.55
C PHE A 73 16.10 6.91 4.67
N ARG A 74 15.36 7.92 5.15
CA ARG A 74 15.80 8.83 6.22
C ARG A 74 16.23 8.08 7.48
N GLY A 75 17.29 8.60 8.12
CA GLY A 75 17.81 8.05 9.37
C GLY A 75 18.69 6.82 9.19
N THR A 76 18.94 6.39 7.95
CA THR A 76 19.89 5.32 7.65
C THR A 76 21.27 5.91 7.42
N GLU A 77 22.29 5.37 8.08
CA GLU A 77 23.68 5.66 7.71
C GLU A 77 24.00 4.87 6.44
N VAL A 78 24.24 5.59 5.35
CA VAL A 78 24.48 4.99 4.04
C VAL A 78 25.96 5.13 3.70
N LEU A 79 26.64 4.02 3.41
CA LEU A 79 28.06 4.02 3.07
C LEU A 79 28.33 4.43 1.62
N SER A 80 27.40 4.11 0.71
CA SER A 80 27.52 4.40 -0.72
C SER A 80 26.15 4.58 -1.37
N ILE A 81 26.06 5.46 -2.36
CA ILE A 81 24.86 5.69 -3.17
C ILE A 81 25.23 5.50 -4.64
N ILE A 82 24.59 4.56 -5.33
CA ILE A 82 24.95 4.16 -6.70
C ILE A 82 23.72 4.08 -7.61
N ASP A 83 23.97 4.09 -8.92
CA ASP A 83 23.04 3.58 -9.93
C ASP A 83 22.95 2.05 -9.77
N ASP A 84 21.75 1.48 -9.82
CA ASP A 84 21.54 0.04 -9.62
C ASP A 84 22.21 -0.83 -10.69
N SER A 85 22.49 -0.27 -11.86
CA SER A 85 23.24 -0.92 -12.94
C SER A 85 24.69 -1.24 -12.59
N GLU A 86 25.22 -0.68 -11.49
CA GLU A 86 26.55 -0.97 -10.96
C GLU A 86 26.58 -2.22 -10.06
N LEU A 87 25.42 -2.77 -9.66
CA LEU A 87 25.37 -4.01 -8.90
C LEU A 87 25.79 -5.19 -9.77
N GLU A 88 26.60 -6.07 -9.19
CA GLU A 88 27.05 -7.31 -9.83
C GLU A 88 26.00 -8.42 -9.60
N GLY A 89 25.68 -9.16 -10.65
CA GLY A 89 24.67 -10.23 -10.66
C GLY A 89 23.53 -9.95 -11.63
N GLU A 90 22.89 -10.99 -12.18
CA GLU A 90 21.67 -10.81 -12.97
C GLU A 90 20.48 -10.66 -12.02
N ARG A 91 19.80 -9.51 -12.05
CA ARG A 91 18.57 -9.25 -11.28
C ARG A 91 17.48 -10.31 -11.47
N TYR A 92 17.54 -11.08 -12.56
CA TYR A 92 16.57 -12.11 -12.91
C TYR A 92 16.77 -13.43 -12.16
N GLU A 93 17.87 -13.60 -11.43
CA GLU A 93 18.13 -14.83 -10.68
C GLU A 93 17.70 -14.75 -9.20
N ASP A 94 17.26 -13.58 -8.69
CA ASP A 94 16.87 -13.36 -7.28
C ASP A 94 17.93 -13.86 -6.27
N GLU A 95 19.20 -13.94 -6.68
CA GLU A 95 20.29 -14.46 -5.86
C GLU A 95 20.88 -13.36 -4.99
N GLU A 96 20.19 -13.02 -3.91
CA GLU A 96 20.85 -12.34 -2.79
C GLU A 96 21.99 -13.23 -2.25
N PRO A 97 23.16 -12.67 -1.89
CA PRO A 97 23.42 -11.23 -1.72
C PRO A 97 23.95 -10.53 -2.98
N PHE A 98 23.48 -9.29 -3.20
CA PHE A 98 23.99 -8.38 -4.22
C PHE A 98 25.39 -7.84 -3.88
N LEU A 99 26.25 -7.76 -4.89
CA LEU A 99 27.64 -7.29 -4.74
C LEU A 99 27.87 -5.96 -5.48
N TYR A 100 28.84 -5.19 -5.00
CA TYR A 100 29.39 -4.01 -5.65
C TYR A 100 30.92 -4.04 -5.46
N ARG A 101 31.67 -4.03 -6.57
CA ARG A 101 33.14 -4.16 -6.57
C ARG A 101 33.61 -5.42 -5.81
N GLN A 102 32.98 -6.55 -6.09
CA GLN A 102 33.23 -7.87 -5.50
C GLN A 102 33.01 -7.95 -3.98
N GLN A 103 32.30 -7.00 -3.39
CA GLN A 103 31.96 -6.98 -1.97
C GLN A 103 30.45 -6.89 -1.80
N ARG A 104 29.91 -7.47 -0.72
CA ARG A 104 28.49 -7.33 -0.38
C ARG A 104 28.14 -5.87 -0.26
N PHE A 105 27.06 -5.46 -0.93
CA PHE A 105 26.72 -4.05 -1.01
C PHE A 105 26.03 -3.59 0.28
N TYR A 106 26.47 -2.42 0.77
CA TYR A 106 25.88 -1.72 1.91
C TYR A 106 25.63 -0.29 1.46
N GLY A 107 24.37 0.08 1.25
CA GLY A 107 24.07 1.39 0.72
C GLY A 107 22.72 1.53 0.03
N LEU A 108 22.57 2.61 -0.73
CA LEU A 108 21.41 2.88 -1.56
C LEU A 108 21.75 2.65 -3.03
N ALA A 109 20.91 1.92 -3.74
CA ALA A 109 20.97 1.83 -5.19
C ALA A 109 19.68 2.41 -5.80
N TYR A 110 19.82 3.24 -6.82
CA TYR A 110 18.69 3.87 -7.51
C TYR A 110 18.57 3.34 -8.94
N THR A 111 17.35 2.96 -9.34
CA THR A 111 17.04 2.46 -10.67
C THR A 111 16.63 3.59 -11.60
N PHE A 112 17.28 3.68 -12.76
CA PHE A 112 16.96 4.67 -13.79
C PHE A 112 16.39 4.04 -15.07
N ASP A 113 15.26 4.58 -15.55
CA ASP A 113 14.71 4.31 -16.88
C ASP A 113 14.90 5.56 -17.76
N GLY A 114 16.00 5.57 -18.51
CA GLY A 114 16.48 6.74 -19.23
C GLY A 114 16.88 7.85 -18.25
N ASP A 115 16.18 8.98 -18.35
CA ASP A 115 16.42 10.15 -17.50
C ASP A 115 15.68 10.10 -16.17
N PHE A 116 14.67 9.22 -16.02
CA PHE A 116 13.83 9.15 -14.83
C PHE A 116 14.40 8.16 -13.82
N CYS A 117 14.46 8.57 -12.54
CA CYS A 117 14.68 7.64 -11.44
C CYS A 117 13.34 7.03 -11.04
N VAL A 118 13.20 5.72 -11.27
CA VAL A 118 11.95 4.96 -11.13
C VAL A 118 11.96 4.01 -9.95
N GLY A 119 13.08 3.91 -9.24
CA GLY A 119 13.14 3.11 -8.02
C GLY A 119 14.36 3.40 -7.17
N GLY A 120 14.30 2.97 -5.92
CA GLY A 120 15.40 3.00 -4.98
C GLY A 120 15.30 1.83 -4.02
N ALA A 121 16.44 1.26 -3.64
CA ALA A 121 16.52 0.17 -2.69
C ALA A 121 17.67 0.40 -1.70
N LEU A 122 17.42 0.07 -0.43
CA LEU A 122 18.38 0.07 0.66
C LEU A 122 18.88 -1.35 0.89
N TYR A 123 20.19 -1.51 0.91
CA TYR A 123 20.87 -2.78 1.07
C TYR A 123 21.67 -2.82 2.38
N ASP A 124 21.59 -3.95 3.06
CA ASP A 124 22.44 -4.31 4.19
C ASP A 124 22.99 -5.71 3.95
N ASP A 125 24.32 -5.85 3.96
CA ASP A 125 25.03 -7.09 3.66
C ASP A 125 24.64 -7.75 2.32
N GLY A 126 24.31 -6.91 1.32
CA GLY A 126 23.85 -7.35 0.01
C GLY A 126 22.40 -7.82 -0.03
N CYS A 127 21.64 -7.72 1.06
CA CYS A 127 20.21 -8.03 1.09
C CYS A 127 19.36 -6.76 1.06
N VAL A 128 18.23 -6.78 0.35
CA VAL A 128 17.30 -5.64 0.27
C VAL A 128 16.50 -5.54 1.57
N LEU A 129 16.68 -4.43 2.30
CA LEU A 129 15.88 -4.14 3.50
C LEU A 129 14.59 -3.38 3.19
N LYS A 130 14.67 -2.51 2.18
CA LYS A 130 13.58 -1.62 1.78
C LYS A 130 13.71 -1.26 0.32
N GLU A 131 12.57 -1.21 -0.37
CA GLU A 131 12.47 -0.82 -1.76
C GLU A 131 11.29 0.12 -1.96
N VAL A 132 11.43 1.04 -2.91
CA VAL A 132 10.36 1.93 -3.36
C VAL A 132 10.48 2.13 -4.87
N SER A 133 9.35 2.23 -5.56
CA SER A 133 9.30 2.60 -6.97
C SER A 133 8.41 3.81 -7.21
N TRP A 134 8.70 4.51 -8.31
CA TRP A 134 7.95 5.68 -8.74
C TRP A 134 7.60 5.58 -10.21
N TYR A 135 6.41 6.09 -10.55
CA TYR A 135 6.05 6.37 -11.92
C TYR A 135 6.83 7.59 -12.44
N LYS A 136 6.94 7.73 -13.76
CA LYS A 136 7.50 8.93 -14.41
C LYS A 136 6.70 10.20 -14.11
N SER A 137 5.48 10.07 -13.58
CA SER A 137 4.69 11.16 -13.03
C SER A 137 5.23 11.69 -11.68
N GLY A 138 6.20 11.01 -11.05
CA GLY A 138 6.75 11.33 -9.72
C GLY A 138 5.94 10.78 -8.55
N LYS A 139 4.82 10.09 -8.82
CA LYS A 139 4.02 9.41 -7.80
C LYS A 139 4.62 8.05 -7.46
N ILE A 140 4.40 7.60 -6.24
CA ILE A 140 4.80 6.25 -5.82
C ILE A 140 4.01 5.19 -6.60
N GLY A 141 4.70 4.11 -6.97
CA GLY A 141 4.08 2.92 -7.56
C GLY A 141 4.11 1.73 -6.62
N PHE A 142 5.19 1.56 -5.88
CA PHE A 142 5.43 0.42 -5.00
C PHE A 142 6.28 0.80 -3.79
N TYR A 143 6.09 0.08 -2.70
CA TYR A 143 6.94 0.11 -1.51
C TYR A 143 6.95 -1.26 -0.86
N GLU A 144 8.12 -1.68 -0.41
CA GLU A 144 8.29 -2.86 0.43
C GLU A 144 9.36 -2.60 1.49
N SER A 145 9.14 -3.09 2.70
CA SER A 145 10.17 -3.09 3.74
C SER A 145 9.99 -4.24 4.69
N TYR A 146 11.11 -4.82 5.13
CA TYR A 146 11.13 -5.80 6.21
C TYR A 146 12.09 -5.32 7.30
N VAL A 147 11.55 -4.61 8.30
CA VAL A 147 12.35 -3.99 9.38
C VAL A 147 11.73 -4.35 10.73
N ASP A 148 12.56 -4.69 11.70
CA ASP A 148 12.14 -5.08 13.06
C ASP A 148 11.10 -6.22 13.09
N GLY A 149 11.17 -7.14 12.12
CA GLY A 149 10.23 -8.27 12.00
C GLY A 149 8.85 -7.89 11.45
N ILE A 150 8.68 -6.65 11.00
CA ILE A 150 7.45 -6.14 10.38
C ILE A 150 7.67 -6.07 8.87
N GLY A 151 6.90 -6.86 8.13
CA GLY A 151 6.80 -6.76 6.69
C GLY A 151 5.70 -5.78 6.30
N GLU A 152 6.05 -4.76 5.53
CA GLU A 152 5.14 -3.77 4.95
C GLU A 152 5.27 -3.81 3.43
N TYR A 153 4.13 -3.87 2.75
CA TYR A 153 4.03 -3.88 1.30
C TYR A 153 2.90 -2.96 0.87
N GLY A 154 3.15 -2.12 -0.13
CA GLY A 154 2.17 -1.19 -0.69
C GLY A 154 2.31 -1.07 -2.20
N THR A 155 1.18 -0.95 -2.88
CA THR A 155 1.16 -0.59 -4.31
C THR A 155 0.10 0.47 -4.58
N TRP A 156 0.35 1.26 -5.61
CA TRP A 156 -0.50 2.38 -6.04
C TRP A 156 -0.71 2.35 -7.53
N TYR A 157 -1.78 3.00 -7.98
CA TYR A 157 -2.02 3.33 -9.37
C TYR A 157 -1.31 4.63 -9.74
N ASP A 158 -1.00 4.84 -11.03
CA ASP A 158 -0.38 6.10 -11.50
C ASP A 158 -1.31 7.33 -11.34
N CYS A 159 -2.61 7.13 -11.12
CA CYS A 159 -3.48 8.23 -10.70
C CYS A 159 -3.14 8.73 -9.28
N GLY A 160 -2.41 7.95 -8.48
CA GLY A 160 -2.09 8.17 -7.07
C GLY A 160 -3.01 7.40 -6.12
N GLY A 161 -4.00 6.68 -6.65
CA GLY A 161 -4.88 5.85 -5.85
C GLY A 161 -4.14 4.67 -5.22
N ARG A 162 -4.44 4.35 -3.97
CA ARG A 162 -3.91 3.12 -3.35
C ARG A 162 -4.51 1.90 -4.05
N LYS A 163 -3.69 0.88 -4.32
CA LYS A 163 -4.10 -0.38 -4.96
C LYS A 163 -4.13 -1.54 -3.97
N SER A 164 -3.07 -1.71 -3.19
CA SER A 164 -2.97 -2.77 -2.19
C SER A 164 -2.10 -2.34 -1.02
N ILE A 165 -2.44 -2.80 0.18
CA ILE A 165 -1.59 -2.76 1.38
C ILE A 165 -1.52 -4.15 1.98
N LYS A 166 -0.33 -4.55 2.43
CA LYS A 166 -0.14 -5.71 3.27
C LYS A 166 0.78 -5.35 4.44
N LEU A 167 0.38 -5.71 5.64
CA LEU A 167 1.19 -5.62 6.85
C LEU A 167 1.26 -6.99 7.49
N THR A 168 2.45 -7.43 7.86
CA THR A 168 2.70 -8.72 8.48
C THR A 168 3.68 -8.58 9.62
N GLU A 169 3.42 -9.31 10.71
CA GLU A 169 4.40 -9.56 11.77
C GLU A 169 4.39 -11.06 11.99
N GLN A 170 5.52 -11.71 11.74
CA GLN A 170 5.61 -13.17 11.74
C GLN A 170 5.06 -13.74 13.06
N SER A 171 4.18 -14.73 12.95
CA SER A 171 3.50 -15.38 14.09
C SER A 171 2.56 -14.50 14.92
N SER A 172 2.33 -13.23 14.57
CA SER A 172 1.39 -12.35 15.28
C SER A 172 0.14 -12.05 14.46
N PHE A 173 0.30 -11.40 13.31
CA PHE A 173 -0.85 -10.96 12.50
C PHE A 173 -0.51 -10.85 11.02
N ARG A 174 -1.57 -10.80 10.21
CA ARG A 174 -1.52 -10.42 8.80
C ARG A 174 -2.73 -9.54 8.47
N LEU A 175 -2.47 -8.38 7.89
CA LEU A 175 -3.47 -7.47 7.35
C LEU A 175 -3.24 -7.35 5.84
N GLU A 176 -4.27 -7.53 5.03
CA GLU A 176 -4.24 -7.21 3.61
C GLU A 176 -5.49 -6.42 3.24
N ALA A 177 -5.34 -5.39 2.42
CA ALA A 177 -6.46 -4.64 1.87
C ALA A 177 -6.18 -4.28 0.42
N ASP A 178 -7.18 -4.45 -0.45
CA ASP A 178 -7.12 -4.01 -1.84
C ASP A 178 -8.21 -3.01 -2.16
N PHE A 179 -7.94 -2.19 -3.17
CA PHE A 179 -8.79 -1.09 -3.58
C PHE A 179 -8.95 -1.07 -5.09
N THR A 180 -10.05 -0.49 -5.57
CA THR A 180 -10.24 -0.18 -6.99
C THR A 180 -9.49 1.10 -7.37
N GLU A 181 -9.43 1.43 -8.66
CA GLU A 181 -8.84 2.69 -9.14
C GLU A 181 -9.56 3.93 -8.60
N GLU A 182 -10.84 3.82 -8.25
CA GLU A 182 -11.63 4.85 -7.56
C GLU A 182 -11.42 4.85 -6.03
N GLU A 183 -10.38 4.20 -5.54
CA GLU A 183 -10.01 4.08 -4.13
C GLU A 183 -11.06 3.40 -3.23
N LYS A 184 -11.91 2.55 -3.81
CA LYS A 184 -12.93 1.81 -3.05
C LYS A 184 -12.38 0.50 -2.52
N LEU A 185 -12.57 0.23 -1.23
CA LEU A 185 -12.15 -1.01 -0.58
C LEU A 185 -12.89 -2.21 -1.20
N SER A 186 -12.15 -3.13 -1.81
CA SER A 186 -12.70 -4.34 -2.46
C SER A 186 -12.34 -5.62 -1.72
N ARG A 187 -11.24 -5.62 -0.97
CA ARG A 187 -10.81 -6.75 -0.13
C ARG A 187 -10.30 -6.24 1.21
N LEU A 188 -10.69 -6.91 2.30
CA LEU A 188 -10.12 -6.72 3.63
C LEU A 188 -9.92 -8.07 4.30
N SER A 189 -8.67 -8.41 4.56
CA SER A 189 -8.27 -9.65 5.21
C SER A 189 -7.50 -9.33 6.48
N ILE A 190 -7.98 -9.79 7.64
CA ILE A 190 -7.33 -9.54 8.93
C ILE A 190 -7.20 -10.86 9.67
N TYR A 191 -5.97 -11.27 9.94
CA TYR A 191 -5.65 -12.49 10.67
C TYR A 191 -4.89 -12.16 11.97
N GLY A 192 -5.17 -12.91 13.02
CA GLY A 192 -4.52 -12.78 14.32
C GLY A 192 -4.85 -11.46 15.02
N ASN A 193 -3.92 -10.97 15.84
CA ASN A 193 -4.14 -9.89 16.81
C ASN A 193 -3.79 -8.49 16.29
N TYR A 194 -3.99 -8.20 14.99
CA TYR A 194 -3.59 -6.94 14.36
C TYR A 194 -3.98 -5.68 15.17
N PHE A 195 -5.24 -5.60 15.63
CA PHE A 195 -5.73 -4.41 16.34
C PHE A 195 -5.08 -4.19 17.72
N ASP A 196 -4.50 -5.23 18.34
CA ASP A 196 -3.74 -5.09 19.58
C ASP A 196 -2.37 -4.45 19.33
N ARG A 197 -1.87 -4.55 18.09
CA ARG A 197 -0.56 -4.06 17.65
C ARG A 197 -0.62 -2.73 16.90
N ALA A 198 -1.73 -2.45 16.22
CA ALA A 198 -1.86 -1.36 15.24
C ALA A 198 -1.38 0.01 15.75
N LEU A 199 -1.72 0.38 17.00
CA LEU A 199 -1.31 1.66 17.57
C LEU A 199 0.21 1.76 17.79
N ALA A 200 0.86 0.66 18.19
CA ALA A 200 2.32 0.60 18.38
C ALA A 200 3.08 0.59 17.05
N LEU A 201 2.45 0.13 15.97
CA LEU A 201 3.02 0.09 14.63
C LEU A 201 3.01 1.44 13.93
N LYS A 202 2.12 2.36 14.31
CA LYS A 202 1.88 3.63 13.61
C LYS A 202 3.14 4.43 13.24
N ASN A 203 4.13 4.45 14.13
CA ASN A 203 5.38 5.21 13.93
C ASN A 203 6.53 4.33 13.39
N LYS A 204 6.26 3.04 13.14
CA LYS A 204 7.22 2.06 12.60
C LYS A 204 7.01 1.74 11.13
N ILE A 205 5.81 2.00 10.61
CA ILE A 205 5.42 1.75 9.23
C ILE A 205 5.31 3.05 8.45
N ALA A 206 5.58 3.00 7.15
CA ALA A 206 5.51 4.17 6.27
C ALA A 206 4.05 4.54 5.92
N PHE A 207 3.18 3.54 5.79
CA PHE A 207 1.80 3.68 5.31
C PHE A 207 0.79 3.06 6.28
N PRO A 208 0.46 3.76 7.38
CA PRO A 208 -0.62 3.33 8.26
C PRO A 208 -1.95 3.24 7.50
N PHE A 209 -2.74 2.22 7.84
CA PHE A 209 -4.04 1.95 7.23
C PHE A 209 -5.19 2.17 8.21
N ILE A 210 -5.50 1.18 9.05
CA ILE A 210 -6.56 1.28 10.07
C ILE A 210 -5.95 1.02 11.46
N GLU A 211 -6.12 1.95 12.39
CA GLU A 211 -5.56 1.83 13.75
C GLU A 211 -6.57 1.17 14.70
N GLN A 212 -7.85 1.36 14.43
CA GLN A 212 -8.97 0.85 15.21
C GLN A 212 -10.05 0.30 14.30
N LYS A 213 -10.86 -0.64 14.80
CA LYS A 213 -11.99 -1.23 14.06
C LYS A 213 -12.97 -0.18 13.52
N LEU A 214 -13.13 0.94 14.22
CA LEU A 214 -14.02 2.03 13.80
C LEU A 214 -13.52 2.76 12.54
N ASP A 215 -12.22 2.72 12.25
CA ASP A 215 -11.61 3.47 11.14
C ASP A 215 -12.09 3.01 9.77
N VAL A 216 -12.59 1.77 9.66
CA VAL A 216 -13.17 1.24 8.43
C VAL A 216 -14.34 2.08 7.91
N LYS A 217 -15.02 2.84 8.78
CA LYS A 217 -16.13 3.74 8.40
C LYS A 217 -15.73 4.89 7.48
N ARG A 218 -14.42 5.16 7.36
CA ARG A 218 -13.88 6.23 6.52
C ARG A 218 -13.79 5.84 5.05
N TYR A 219 -13.88 4.55 4.73
CA TYR A 219 -13.70 4.04 3.38
C TYR A 219 -15.03 3.89 2.65
N ASP A 220 -15.03 4.29 1.38
CA ASP A 220 -16.00 3.83 0.41
C ASP A 220 -15.65 2.39 0.00
N MET A 221 -16.68 1.59 -0.27
CA MET A 221 -16.52 0.16 -0.58
C MET A 221 -16.91 -0.10 -2.02
N ALA A 222 -16.22 -1.06 -2.64
CA ALA A 222 -16.50 -1.47 -4.00
C ALA A 222 -17.84 -2.22 -4.05
N GLU A 223 -18.37 -2.38 -5.26
CA GLU A 223 -19.61 -3.16 -5.45
C GLU A 223 -19.47 -4.60 -4.94
N GLY A 224 -18.29 -5.19 -5.15
CA GLY A 224 -17.88 -6.46 -4.55
C GLY A 224 -16.92 -6.24 -3.40
N LEU A 225 -17.26 -6.77 -2.23
CA LEU A 225 -16.44 -6.73 -1.03
C LEU A 225 -16.12 -8.16 -0.56
N TYR A 226 -14.84 -8.47 -0.44
CA TYR A 226 -14.34 -9.72 0.14
C TYR A 226 -13.77 -9.46 1.53
N LEU A 227 -14.24 -10.22 2.53
CA LEU A 227 -13.78 -10.16 3.90
C LEU A 227 -13.22 -11.51 4.33
N SER A 228 -12.03 -11.54 4.94
CA SER A 228 -11.49 -12.79 5.48
C SER A 228 -10.65 -12.67 6.73
N GLY A 229 -10.51 -13.79 7.43
CA GLY A 229 -9.63 -13.95 8.59
C GLY A 229 -10.32 -13.69 9.92
N ASP A 230 -9.79 -14.32 10.96
CA ASP A 230 -10.32 -14.33 12.33
C ASP A 230 -10.26 -12.95 13.02
N GLY A 231 -9.50 -12.00 12.49
CA GLY A 231 -9.54 -10.60 12.92
C GLY A 231 -10.79 -9.84 12.47
N VAL A 232 -11.57 -10.40 11.53
CA VAL A 232 -12.87 -9.88 11.10
C VAL A 232 -13.96 -10.42 12.00
N ASP A 233 -14.28 -9.67 13.05
CA ASP A 233 -15.31 -10.02 14.04
C ASP A 233 -16.57 -9.15 13.91
N ASP A 234 -17.58 -9.48 14.73
CA ASP A 234 -18.89 -8.81 14.69
C ASP A 234 -18.78 -7.29 14.87
N LEU A 235 -17.87 -6.81 15.73
CA LEU A 235 -17.68 -5.39 15.96
C LEU A 235 -17.08 -4.68 14.73
N LEU A 236 -16.07 -5.27 14.08
CA LEU A 236 -15.52 -4.72 12.84
C LEU A 236 -16.59 -4.70 11.75
N PHE A 237 -17.34 -5.80 11.63
CA PHE A 237 -18.37 -5.96 10.61
C PHE A 237 -19.54 -5.00 10.80
N GLU A 238 -20.01 -4.81 12.04
CA GLU A 238 -21.03 -3.80 12.36
C GLU A 238 -20.56 -2.39 11.94
N ASN A 239 -19.28 -2.08 12.16
CA ASN A 239 -18.71 -0.81 11.73
C ASN A 239 -18.65 -0.69 10.20
N LEU A 240 -18.33 -1.78 9.48
CA LEU A 240 -18.36 -1.81 8.02
C LEU A 240 -19.78 -1.58 7.48
N ILE A 241 -20.77 -2.36 7.90
CA ILE A 241 -22.13 -2.31 7.34
C ILE A 241 -22.89 -1.02 7.72
N SER A 242 -22.46 -0.34 8.78
CA SER A 242 -22.99 0.97 9.18
C SER A 242 -22.28 2.14 8.51
N ALA A 243 -21.18 1.90 7.77
CA ALA A 243 -20.51 2.93 7.00
C ALA A 243 -21.39 3.39 5.82
N LYS A 244 -21.34 4.69 5.50
CA LYS A 244 -22.02 5.23 4.31
C LYS A 244 -21.53 4.52 3.03
N GLY A 245 -20.24 4.21 2.98
CA GLY A 245 -19.59 3.51 1.87
C GLY A 245 -20.16 2.14 1.56
N PHE A 246 -20.80 1.47 2.54
CA PHE A 246 -21.37 0.12 2.35
C PHE A 246 -22.65 0.13 1.50
N GLN A 247 -23.33 1.27 1.33
CA GLN A 247 -24.60 1.34 0.59
C GLN A 247 -24.48 0.89 -0.89
N GLY A 248 -23.28 1.00 -1.46
CA GLY A 248 -22.98 0.58 -2.83
C GLY A 248 -22.61 -0.90 -2.97
N VAL A 249 -22.42 -1.64 -1.86
CA VAL A 249 -22.04 -3.04 -1.90
C VAL A 249 -23.24 -3.88 -2.35
N CYS A 250 -23.05 -4.66 -3.42
CA CYS A 250 -24.05 -5.56 -3.95
C CYS A 250 -23.59 -7.02 -3.92
N LYS A 251 -22.28 -7.28 -3.82
CA LYS A 251 -21.72 -8.62 -3.60
C LYS A 251 -20.86 -8.63 -2.34
N LEU A 252 -21.17 -9.53 -1.43
CA LEU A 252 -20.39 -9.73 -0.22
C LEU A 252 -19.90 -11.17 -0.18
N HIS A 253 -18.60 -11.36 0.05
CA HIS A 253 -18.03 -12.68 0.31
C HIS A 253 -17.32 -12.63 1.66
N VAL A 254 -17.72 -13.53 2.57
CA VAL A 254 -17.05 -13.74 3.86
C VAL A 254 -16.39 -15.13 3.89
N TYR A 255 -15.11 -15.17 4.25
CA TYR A 255 -14.32 -16.40 4.28
C TYR A 255 -13.53 -16.52 5.60
N ASN A 256 -13.74 -17.62 6.34
CA ASN A 256 -12.97 -17.96 7.55
C ASN A 256 -12.81 -16.76 8.51
N THR A 257 -13.94 -16.24 8.99
CA THR A 257 -13.99 -15.01 9.82
C THR A 257 -14.26 -15.34 11.28
N SER A 258 -14.27 -14.34 12.18
CA SER A 258 -14.80 -14.48 13.54
C SER A 258 -16.25 -13.99 13.66
N LEU A 259 -16.96 -13.85 12.54
CA LEU A 259 -18.37 -13.46 12.56
C LEU A 259 -19.22 -14.53 13.23
N THR A 260 -20.28 -14.09 13.91
CA THR A 260 -21.33 -14.95 14.43
C THR A 260 -22.61 -14.79 13.61
N SER A 261 -23.60 -15.66 13.83
CA SER A 261 -24.95 -15.52 13.26
C SER A 261 -25.56 -14.12 13.44
N LYS A 262 -25.18 -13.37 14.50
CA LYS A 262 -25.63 -11.98 14.72
C LYS A 262 -25.25 -11.06 13.57
N SER A 263 -24.04 -11.18 13.05
CA SER A 263 -23.57 -10.36 11.92
C SER A 263 -24.40 -10.59 10.66
N ILE A 264 -24.75 -11.85 10.37
CA ILE A 264 -25.63 -12.20 9.24
C ILE A 264 -27.01 -11.56 9.42
N THR A 265 -27.61 -11.67 10.62
CA THR A 265 -28.90 -11.01 10.89
C THR A 265 -28.81 -9.48 10.82
N GLY A 266 -27.66 -8.90 11.18
CA GLY A 266 -27.40 -7.47 11.09
C GLY A 266 -27.41 -6.91 9.67
N LEU A 267 -27.23 -7.76 8.65
CA LEU A 267 -27.38 -7.39 7.24
C LEU A 267 -28.83 -7.22 6.80
N MET A 268 -29.80 -7.77 7.54
CA MET A 268 -31.21 -7.69 7.15
C MET A 268 -31.67 -6.23 7.02
N GLY A 269 -32.18 -5.87 5.84
CA GLY A 269 -32.59 -4.49 5.55
C GLY A 269 -31.43 -3.50 5.36
N LYS A 270 -30.19 -3.98 5.20
CA LYS A 270 -29.01 -3.16 4.90
C LYS A 270 -28.54 -3.40 3.47
N GLY A 271 -28.33 -2.30 2.75
CA GLY A 271 -27.69 -2.32 1.42
C GLY A 271 -28.58 -2.87 0.31
N ASN A 272 -27.96 -3.05 -0.86
CA ASN A 272 -28.58 -3.56 -2.07
C ASN A 272 -27.95 -4.92 -2.46
N LEU A 273 -27.70 -5.77 -1.47
CA LEU A 273 -27.03 -7.06 -1.68
C LEU A 273 -27.82 -7.95 -2.64
N LYS A 274 -27.17 -8.33 -3.73
CA LYS A 274 -27.64 -9.27 -4.75
C LYS A 274 -26.96 -10.62 -4.63
N GLU A 275 -25.78 -10.67 -4.02
CA GLU A 275 -24.97 -11.87 -3.86
C GLU A 275 -24.33 -11.87 -2.47
N PHE A 276 -24.49 -12.96 -1.73
CA PHE A 276 -23.83 -13.17 -0.44
C PHE A 276 -23.25 -14.58 -0.34
N ILE A 277 -21.92 -14.68 -0.40
CA ILE A 277 -21.19 -15.95 -0.32
C ILE A 277 -20.56 -16.06 1.06
N ILE A 278 -20.78 -17.20 1.71
CA ILE A 278 -20.29 -17.52 3.04
C ILE A 278 -19.51 -18.82 2.95
N GLU A 279 -18.19 -18.76 3.11
CA GLU A 279 -17.32 -19.93 3.19
C GLU A 279 -16.72 -20.00 4.60
N ASP A 280 -17.44 -20.68 5.50
CA ASP A 280 -17.14 -20.73 6.92
C ASP A 280 -17.74 -22.00 7.54
N ASP A 281 -16.99 -22.71 8.38
CA ASP A 281 -17.37 -24.01 8.94
C ASP A 281 -18.27 -23.88 10.19
N LYS A 282 -18.61 -22.66 10.62
CA LYS A 282 -19.50 -22.43 11.76
C LYS A 282 -20.93 -22.92 11.52
N HIS A 283 -21.39 -23.79 12.40
CA HIS A 283 -22.71 -24.41 12.32
C HIS A 283 -23.89 -23.45 12.48
N ASP A 284 -23.72 -22.31 13.18
CA ASP A 284 -24.81 -21.36 13.44
C ASP A 284 -25.16 -20.48 12.23
N PHE A 285 -24.31 -20.46 11.19
CA PHE A 285 -24.54 -19.66 9.99
C PHE A 285 -25.71 -20.17 9.15
N SER A 286 -25.97 -21.49 9.13
CA SER A 286 -27.03 -22.07 8.31
C SER A 286 -28.41 -21.50 8.65
N GLY A 287 -28.72 -21.36 9.95
CA GLY A 287 -29.99 -20.78 10.41
C GLY A 287 -30.12 -19.32 10.00
N ALA A 288 -29.11 -18.50 10.34
CA ALA A 288 -29.12 -17.08 10.04
C ALA A 288 -29.13 -16.78 8.52
N ALA A 289 -28.42 -17.57 7.72
CA ALA A 289 -28.40 -17.43 6.26
C ALA A 289 -29.78 -17.75 5.63
N LYS A 290 -30.49 -18.77 6.14
CA LYS A 290 -31.87 -19.06 5.72
C LYS A 290 -32.85 -17.95 6.09
N GLU A 291 -32.74 -17.41 7.30
CA GLU A 291 -33.55 -16.26 7.72
C GLU A 291 -33.28 -15.02 6.86
N PHE A 292 -32.00 -14.79 6.51
CA PHE A 292 -31.63 -13.71 5.60
C PHE A 292 -32.17 -13.96 4.19
N LYS A 293 -32.09 -15.18 3.65
CA LYS A 293 -32.69 -15.56 2.35
C LYS A 293 -34.18 -15.25 2.29
N ALA A 294 -34.92 -15.62 3.34
CA ALA A 294 -36.35 -15.38 3.45
C ALA A 294 -36.70 -13.88 3.49
N SER A 295 -35.83 -13.08 4.10
CA SER A 295 -35.98 -11.61 4.18
C SER A 295 -35.55 -10.89 2.90
N CYS A 296 -34.67 -11.51 2.10
CA CYS A 296 -34.12 -10.94 0.87
C CYS A 296 -34.22 -11.93 -0.33
N PRO A 297 -35.42 -12.18 -0.88
CA PRO A 297 -35.63 -13.17 -1.94
C PRO A 297 -34.82 -13.03 -3.20
N GLY A 298 -34.53 -11.79 -3.59
CA GLY A 298 -33.76 -11.49 -4.79
C GLY A 298 -32.25 -11.67 -4.63
N CYS A 299 -31.77 -12.00 -3.42
CA CYS A 299 -30.35 -12.18 -3.16
C CYS A 299 -29.96 -13.65 -3.39
N TYR A 300 -28.94 -13.88 -4.20
CA TYR A 300 -28.26 -15.16 -4.30
C TYR A 300 -27.43 -15.39 -3.03
N ILE A 301 -27.57 -16.57 -2.42
CA ILE A 301 -26.83 -16.90 -1.20
C ILE A 301 -26.22 -18.28 -1.36
N GLU A 302 -24.91 -18.35 -1.15
CA GLU A 302 -24.15 -19.58 -1.14
C GLU A 302 -23.52 -19.76 0.24
N LEU A 303 -23.73 -20.92 0.86
CA LEU A 303 -23.09 -21.31 2.11
C LEU A 303 -22.25 -22.56 1.84
N ASN A 304 -20.94 -22.45 1.97
CA ASN A 304 -19.98 -23.54 1.77
C ASN A 304 -20.18 -24.29 0.44
N ARG A 305 -20.33 -23.54 -0.65
CA ARG A 305 -20.54 -24.05 -2.02
C ARG A 305 -21.90 -24.70 -2.28
N GLU A 306 -22.86 -24.51 -1.37
CA GLU A 306 -24.24 -24.91 -1.54
C GLU A 306 -25.14 -23.67 -1.63
N GLU A 307 -25.90 -23.54 -2.72
CA GLU A 307 -26.90 -22.48 -2.85
C GLU A 307 -28.04 -22.73 -1.85
N LEU A 308 -28.44 -21.67 -1.14
CA LEU A 308 -29.64 -21.70 -0.30
C LEU A 308 -30.87 -21.39 -1.14
N GLU A 309 -31.63 -22.45 -1.42
CA GLU A 309 -32.96 -22.38 -2.02
C GLU A 309 -34.04 -22.03 -0.98
N TYR A 310 -35.20 -21.66 -1.50
CA TYR A 310 -36.41 -21.27 -0.77
C TYR A 310 -37.12 -22.44 -0.09
#